data_AF-A0A7K4GY62-F1
#
_entry.id   AF-A0A7K4GY62-F1
#
_cell.length_a   1.000
_cell.length_b   1.000
_cell.length_c   1.000
_cell.angle_alpha   90.00
_cell.angle_beta   90.00
_cell.angle_gamma   90.00
#
_symmetry.space_group_name_H-M   'P 1'
#
loop_
_entity.id
_entity.type
_entity.pdbx_description
1 polymer ?
#
loop_
_entity_poly.entity_id
_entity_poly.type
_entity_poly.pdbx_seq_one_letter_code
_entity_poly.pdbx_strand_id
1 'polypeptide(L)'
;MANCAHCGDEIIGDPFYCSECRYNYCLRHKEPENHDCSVLGDSTSFQQTPTTTQTYSQSPQVVPISQEQLHQQPTTPGVVRGTTDGTYTWYRQESQIPVDAFDPDSGLKFKGILFPHKSELYHFIIGVSLIFIIGILNFYPNLVNTGYEWALFMLAGFYATAFLFHEFGHRQVAVHFGLQTKFRLLTFGMILTVSGLVFGLYSLISGGPGLPSLALPGAVVVLGLSKIDRTTGLCKAAGPIVNLVYGTILFIISFIIPTYPLNQLIGVAASLNFMLGTFNMIPIGILDGQNIWKWNKKVYIVLAGSLLVLLIISYMFVYSPIATNPYII
;
A
#
# COMPACT_ATOMS: atom_id res chain seq x y z
N MET A 1 -19.85 40.94 0.63
CA MET A 1 -20.25 39.84 1.53
C MET A 1 -19.03 39.42 2.34
N ALA A 2 -19.21 39.10 3.62
CA ALA A 2 -18.10 38.66 4.48
C ALA A 2 -18.01 37.12 4.44
N ASN A 3 -16.80 36.57 4.39
CA ASN A 3 -16.58 35.13 4.48
C ASN A 3 -16.20 34.75 5.90
N CYS A 4 -16.58 33.55 6.33
CA CYS A 4 -16.19 33.03 7.64
C CYS A 4 -14.68 32.78 7.68
N ALA A 5 -14.00 33.32 8.69
CA ALA A 5 -12.55 33.14 8.85
C ALA A 5 -12.12 31.68 9.13
N HIS A 6 -13.04 30.82 9.57
CA HIS A 6 -12.76 29.41 9.87
C HIS A 6 -13.01 28.47 8.67
N CYS A 7 -14.21 28.49 8.06
CA CYS A 7 -14.53 27.58 6.95
C CYS A 7 -14.38 28.19 5.55
N GLY A 8 -14.23 29.50 5.43
CA GLY A 8 -14.15 30.19 4.13
C GLY A 8 -15.48 30.35 3.41
N ASP A 9 -16.58 29.80 3.94
CA ASP A 9 -17.92 29.95 3.36
C ASP A 9 -18.42 31.41 3.46
N GLU A 10 -19.22 31.82 2.48
CA GLU A 10 -19.91 33.10 2.48
C GLU A 10 -20.92 33.17 3.63
N ILE A 11 -20.86 34.23 4.44
CA ILE A 11 -21.75 34.41 5.59
C ILE A 11 -23.14 34.81 5.08
N ILE A 12 -24.10 33.89 5.21
CA ILE A 12 -25.51 34.13 4.93
C ILE A 12 -26.14 34.77 6.19
N GLY A 13 -26.37 36.08 6.15
CA GLY A 13 -26.90 36.87 7.27
C GLY A 13 -25.85 37.74 7.95
N ASP A 14 -26.09 38.11 9.21
CA ASP A 14 -25.17 38.97 9.96
C ASP A 14 -23.91 38.20 10.42
N PRO A 15 -22.70 38.76 10.23
CA PRO A 15 -21.47 38.15 10.70
C PRO A 15 -21.34 38.23 12.22
N PHE A 16 -20.90 37.13 12.84
CA PHE A 16 -20.56 37.10 14.26
C PHE A 16 -19.11 37.54 14.47
N TYR A 17 -18.92 38.68 15.12
CA TYR A 17 -17.60 39.20 15.47
C TYR A 17 -17.15 38.66 16.84
N CYS A 18 -15.96 38.05 16.88
CA CYS A 18 -15.34 37.63 18.14
C CYS A 18 -14.44 38.75 18.69
N SER A 19 -14.68 39.20 19.94
CA SER A 19 -13.87 40.25 20.59
C SER A 19 -12.43 39.86 20.83
N GLU A 20 -12.18 38.56 21.02
CA GLU A 20 -10.88 38.02 21.40
C GLU A 20 -9.94 37.92 20.21
N CYS A 21 -10.36 37.23 19.15
CA CYS A 21 -9.54 37.03 17.94
C CYS A 21 -9.81 38.06 16.83
N ARG A 22 -10.82 38.93 16.97
CA ARG A 22 -11.16 40.04 16.06
C ARG A 22 -11.54 39.64 14.63
N TYR A 23 -12.00 38.41 14.43
CA TYR A 23 -12.49 37.91 13.13
C TYR A 23 -14.01 37.70 13.10
N ASN A 24 -14.54 37.60 11.88
CA ASN A 24 -15.96 37.37 11.60
C ASN A 24 -16.23 35.89 11.25
N TYR A 25 -17.30 35.34 11.81
CA TYR A 25 -17.67 33.94 11.70
C TYR A 25 -19.13 33.74 11.28
N CYS A 26 -19.43 32.60 10.67
CA CYS A 26 -20.80 32.18 10.39
C CYS A 26 -21.46 31.57 11.64
N LEU A 27 -22.77 31.33 11.59
CA LEU A 27 -23.54 30.72 12.69
C LEU A 27 -22.93 29.43 13.25
N ARG A 28 -22.28 28.62 12.40
CA ARG A 28 -21.67 27.35 12.79
C ARG A 28 -20.36 27.50 13.59
N HIS A 29 -19.71 28.67 13.49
CA HIS A 29 -18.41 28.95 14.10
C HIS A 29 -18.47 30.14 15.05
N LYS A 30 -19.67 30.43 15.58
CA LYS A 30 -19.91 31.55 16.50
C LYS A 30 -19.17 31.41 17.83
N GLU A 31 -19.11 30.19 18.37
CA GLU A 31 -18.52 29.94 19.69
C GLU A 31 -16.99 29.78 19.58
N PRO A 32 -16.22 30.22 20.58
CA PRO A 32 -14.75 30.16 20.57
C PRO A 32 -14.15 28.77 20.34
N GLU A 33 -14.80 27.73 20.87
CA GLU A 33 -14.44 26.32 20.65
C GLU A 33 -14.67 25.84 19.22
N ASN A 34 -15.63 26.45 18.51
CA ASN A 34 -15.97 26.06 17.14
C ASN A 34 -15.09 26.75 16.08
N HIS A 35 -14.26 27.72 16.48
CA HIS A 35 -13.31 28.39 15.58
C HIS A 35 -11.87 28.41 16.09
N ASP A 36 -11.55 27.55 17.06
CA ASP A 36 -10.24 27.45 17.72
C ASP A 36 -9.69 28.84 18.10
N CYS A 37 -10.43 29.56 18.94
CA CYS A 37 -10.07 30.92 19.34
C CYS A 37 -8.68 30.97 19.99
N SER A 38 -7.77 31.71 19.36
CA SER A 38 -6.35 31.80 19.72
C SER A 38 -6.08 32.31 21.15
N VAL A 39 -7.07 32.92 21.81
CA VAL A 39 -6.93 33.54 23.14
C VAL A 39 -7.33 32.60 24.28
N LEU A 40 -8.20 31.61 24.03
CA LEU A 40 -8.73 30.71 25.08
C LEU A 40 -7.99 29.36 25.17
N GLY A 41 -7.12 29.04 24.21
CA GLY A 41 -6.31 27.81 24.23
C GLY A 41 -5.25 27.75 25.35
N ASP A 42 -4.88 28.90 25.93
CA ASP A 42 -3.79 28.98 26.92
C ASP A 42 -4.26 28.89 28.40
N SER A 43 -5.57 28.88 28.69
CA SER A 43 -6.08 28.94 30.07
C SER A 43 -6.68 27.63 30.61
N THR A 44 -6.81 26.57 29.80
CA THR A 44 -7.45 25.30 30.22
C THR A 44 -6.48 24.20 30.64
N SER A 45 -5.17 24.47 30.69
CA SER A 45 -4.15 23.45 30.96
C SER A 45 -3.23 23.72 32.15
N PHE A 46 -3.68 24.41 33.21
CA PHE A 46 -2.96 24.38 34.49
C PHE A 46 -3.90 24.49 35.69
N GLN A 47 -4.35 23.35 36.20
CA GLN A 47 -4.77 23.22 37.59
C GLN A 47 -4.12 21.96 38.19
N GLN A 48 -2.87 22.11 38.62
CA GLN A 48 -2.22 21.19 39.55
C GLN A 48 -1.62 21.97 40.72
N THR A 49 -1.89 21.43 41.90
CA THR A 49 -1.70 21.89 43.28
C THR A 49 -0.25 22.32 43.61
N PRO A 50 -0.03 23.33 44.48
CA PRO A 50 1.32 23.83 44.77
C PRO A 50 2.06 22.93 45.77
N THR A 51 3.31 22.58 45.47
CA THR A 51 4.28 22.09 46.47
C THR A 51 5.55 22.94 46.41
N THR A 52 5.67 23.79 47.43
CA THR A 52 6.86 24.16 48.22
C THR A 52 8.19 24.47 47.52
N THR A 53 8.59 25.74 47.70
CA THR A 53 9.91 26.38 47.68
C THR A 53 11.07 25.50 48.16
N GLN A 54 12.27 25.64 47.55
CA GLN A 54 13.55 25.94 48.23
C GLN A 54 14.64 26.40 47.23
N THR A 55 15.28 27.50 47.59
CA THR A 55 16.46 28.16 47.01
C THR A 55 17.74 27.42 47.40
N TYR A 56 18.80 27.41 46.59
CA TYR A 56 20.20 27.70 46.97
C TYR A 56 21.18 27.46 45.80
N SER A 57 22.41 27.92 46.02
CA SER A 57 23.37 28.51 45.08
C SER A 57 24.57 27.58 44.78
N GLN A 58 25.37 27.97 43.77
CA GLN A 58 26.83 27.75 43.57
C GLN A 58 27.38 26.63 42.63
N SER A 59 28.15 27.13 41.65
CA SER A 59 29.41 26.70 40.97
C SER A 59 29.63 25.30 40.34
N PRO A 60 30.34 25.24 39.17
CA PRO A 60 30.52 24.01 38.39
C PRO A 60 31.69 23.14 38.90
N GLN A 61 31.44 21.84 39.09
CA GLN A 61 32.47 20.81 39.24
C GLN A 61 32.39 19.81 38.08
N VAL A 62 33.56 19.47 37.55
CA VAL A 62 33.79 18.48 36.49
C VAL A 62 33.95 17.10 37.14
N VAL A 63 33.13 16.11 36.74
CA VAL A 63 33.21 14.68 37.13
C VAL A 63 32.81 13.84 35.89
N PRO A 64 33.40 12.64 35.66
CA PRO A 64 33.66 12.08 34.33
C PRO A 64 32.48 11.38 33.65
N ILE A 65 32.59 11.29 32.32
CA ILE A 65 31.67 10.61 31.39
C ILE A 65 31.53 9.12 31.76
N SER A 66 30.33 8.70 32.15
CA SER A 66 29.93 7.30 32.18
C SER A 66 29.47 6.84 30.78
N GLN A 67 29.70 5.57 30.45
CA GLN A 67 29.42 4.94 29.15
C GLN A 67 27.92 4.83 28.78
N GLU A 68 27.02 5.54 29.46
CA GLU A 68 25.58 5.59 29.14
C GLU A 68 25.23 6.63 28.06
N GLN A 69 26.19 7.42 27.57
CA GLN A 69 25.93 8.46 26.55
C GLN A 69 25.88 7.94 25.10
N LEU A 70 25.99 6.63 24.84
CA LEU A 70 25.86 6.10 23.48
C LEU A 70 24.40 5.92 23.02
N HIS A 71 23.40 6.20 23.86
CA HIS A 71 21.97 6.14 23.52
C HIS A 71 21.28 7.46 23.89
N GLN A 72 21.75 8.58 23.35
CA GLN A 72 20.94 9.79 23.31
C GLN A 72 20.15 9.82 21.99
N GLN A 73 18.84 9.72 22.11
CA GLN A 73 17.89 10.13 21.06
C GLN A 73 18.32 11.49 20.50
N PRO A 74 18.21 11.74 19.19
CA PRO A 74 18.31 13.10 18.68
C PRO A 74 17.19 13.91 19.33
N THR A 75 17.54 14.81 20.26
CA THR A 75 16.63 15.84 20.74
C THR A 75 16.18 16.64 19.52
N THR A 76 14.90 16.56 19.23
CA THR A 76 14.22 17.38 18.23
C THR A 76 14.57 18.85 18.48
N PRO A 77 15.09 19.60 17.49
CA PRO A 77 15.23 21.05 17.64
C PRO A 77 13.85 21.63 17.94
N GLY A 78 13.72 22.30 19.08
CA GLY A 78 12.50 23.01 19.44
C GLY A 78 12.10 23.93 18.30
N VAL A 79 10.86 23.80 17.83
CA VAL A 79 10.28 24.64 16.78
C VAL A 79 10.26 26.07 17.31
N VAL A 80 11.18 26.91 16.84
CA VAL A 80 11.15 28.36 17.07
C VAL A 80 9.94 28.89 16.32
N ARG A 81 8.85 29.16 17.06
CA ARG A 81 7.63 29.75 16.51
C ARG A 81 7.74 31.26 16.56
N GLY A 82 7.83 31.87 15.38
CA GLY A 82 7.78 33.32 15.19
C GLY A 82 9.12 34.02 15.46
N THR A 83 9.59 34.78 14.49
CA THR A 83 10.60 35.82 14.69
C THR A 83 9.90 37.07 15.22
N THR A 84 10.52 37.78 16.16
CA THR A 84 9.98 39.04 16.74
C THR A 84 10.01 40.22 15.77
N ASP A 85 10.44 39.99 14.51
CA ASP A 85 10.56 40.99 13.45
C ASP A 85 9.28 41.16 12.60
N GLY A 86 8.20 40.45 12.94
CA GLY A 86 6.93 40.55 12.23
C GLY A 86 6.87 39.78 10.91
N THR A 87 7.86 38.92 10.61
CA THR A 87 7.79 38.01 9.46
C THR A 87 7.12 36.68 9.85
N TYR A 88 5.97 36.40 9.24
CA TYR A 88 5.28 35.11 9.40
C TYR A 88 5.78 34.14 8.34
N THR A 89 6.63 33.19 8.73
CA THR A 89 6.92 32.00 7.90
C THR A 89 5.88 30.92 8.17
N TRP A 90 5.01 30.68 7.19
CA TRP A 90 4.08 29.55 7.21
C TRP A 90 4.83 28.24 6.98
N TYR A 91 5.01 27.44 8.02
CA TYR A 91 5.48 26.07 7.88
C TYR A 91 4.27 25.17 7.60
N ARG A 92 4.27 24.48 6.46
CA ARG A 92 3.33 23.37 6.25
C ARG A 92 3.67 22.30 7.29
N GLN A 93 2.75 22.00 8.19
CA GLN A 93 2.90 20.89 9.11
C GLN A 93 2.92 19.60 8.28
N GLU A 94 4.11 19.09 8.00
CA GLU A 94 4.26 17.74 7.45
C GLU A 94 3.59 16.79 8.44
N SER A 95 2.65 15.96 7.98
CA SER A 95 1.99 15.00 8.87
C SER A 95 3.07 14.14 9.48
N GLN A 96 3.34 14.33 10.77
CA GLN A 96 4.34 13.57 11.49
C GLN A 96 3.83 12.12 11.55
N ILE A 97 4.33 11.26 10.67
CA ILE A 97 4.02 9.85 10.70
C ILE A 97 4.69 9.31 11.96
N PRO A 98 3.95 8.69 12.89
CA PRO A 98 4.53 8.16 14.12
C PRO A 98 5.57 7.07 13.83
N VAL A 99 6.48 6.85 14.79
CA VAL A 99 7.64 5.95 14.64
C VAL A 99 7.23 4.49 14.34
N ASP A 100 6.06 4.04 14.80
CA ASP A 100 5.34 2.90 14.23
C ASP A 100 3.87 3.29 13.99
N ALA A 101 3.54 3.61 12.75
CA ALA A 101 2.19 3.99 12.37
C ALA A 101 1.20 2.84 12.28
N PHE A 102 1.65 1.60 12.45
CA PHE A 102 0.77 0.45 12.54
C PHE A 102 0.64 -0.07 13.98
N ASP A 103 1.19 0.65 14.95
CA ASP A 103 0.94 0.40 16.37
C ASP A 103 -0.53 0.71 16.69
N PRO A 104 -1.24 -0.12 17.48
CA PRO A 104 -2.61 0.15 17.91
C PRO A 104 -2.79 1.51 18.59
N ASP A 105 -1.75 2.01 19.26
CA ASP A 105 -1.73 3.26 20.02
C ASP A 105 -1.24 4.46 19.17
N SER A 106 -0.95 4.25 17.87
CA SER A 106 -0.53 5.30 16.94
C SER A 106 -1.62 6.35 16.63
N GLY A 107 -2.86 6.11 17.04
CA GLY A 107 -4.01 6.98 16.78
C GLY A 107 -4.51 6.96 15.32
N LEU A 108 -3.87 6.20 14.44
CA LEU A 108 -4.24 6.08 13.03
C LEU A 108 -5.31 5.00 12.82
N LYS A 109 -6.47 5.39 12.29
CA LYS A 109 -7.54 4.47 11.90
C LYS A 109 -7.47 4.15 10.40
N PHE A 110 -6.98 2.96 10.08
CA PHE A 110 -6.97 2.47 8.70
C PHE A 110 -8.35 1.96 8.27
N LYS A 111 -8.98 2.66 7.31
CA LYS A 111 -10.24 2.21 6.71
C LYS A 111 -9.97 1.11 5.68
N GLY A 112 -10.73 0.02 5.73
CA GLY A 112 -10.68 -1.06 4.72
C GLY A 112 -9.62 -2.14 4.96
N ILE A 113 -8.92 -2.12 6.10
CA ILE A 113 -8.06 -3.22 6.54
C ILE A 113 -8.90 -4.21 7.36
N LEU A 114 -8.87 -5.48 6.98
CA LEU A 114 -9.47 -6.55 7.77
C LEU A 114 -8.54 -6.87 8.96
N PHE A 115 -9.08 -7.25 10.12
CA PHE A 115 -8.33 -7.59 11.34
C PHE A 115 -7.08 -6.70 11.62
N PRO A 116 -7.24 -5.37 11.83
CA PRO A 116 -6.11 -4.44 11.94
C PRO A 116 -5.11 -4.77 13.06
N HIS A 117 -5.60 -5.30 14.19
CA HIS A 117 -4.82 -5.62 15.37
C HIS A 117 -4.00 -6.93 15.26
N LYS A 118 -4.15 -7.69 14.17
CA LYS A 118 -3.41 -8.95 13.98
C LYS A 118 -2.03 -8.70 13.36
N SER A 119 -1.10 -9.62 13.63
CA SER A 119 0.27 -9.54 13.12
C SER A 119 0.32 -9.62 11.59
N GLU A 120 1.37 -9.05 10.99
CA GLU A 120 1.60 -9.13 9.54
C GLU A 120 1.64 -10.58 9.05
N LEU A 121 2.28 -11.46 9.82
CA LEU A 121 2.37 -12.90 9.52
C LEU A 121 0.99 -13.55 9.38
N TYR A 122 0.01 -13.17 10.21
CA TYR A 122 -1.35 -13.69 10.13
C TYR A 122 -2.02 -13.31 8.81
N HIS A 123 -1.91 -12.04 8.41
CA HIS A 123 -2.41 -11.55 7.12
C HIS A 123 -1.74 -12.26 5.95
N PHE A 124 -0.41 -12.40 6.03
CA PHE A 124 0.41 -13.05 5.01
C PHE A 124 0.01 -14.50 4.79
N ILE A 125 -0.08 -15.31 5.86
CA ILE A 125 -0.44 -16.73 5.76
C ILE A 125 -1.82 -16.89 5.12
N ILE A 126 -2.80 -16.10 5.52
CA ILE A 126 -4.15 -16.16 4.93
C ILE A 126 -4.12 -15.77 3.46
N GLY A 127 -3.48 -14.66 3.11
CA GLY A 127 -3.41 -14.19 1.72
C GLY A 127 -2.76 -15.22 0.79
N VAL A 128 -1.62 -15.78 1.19
CA VAL A 128 -0.90 -16.81 0.41
C VAL A 128 -1.72 -18.09 0.30
N SER A 129 -2.32 -18.54 1.41
CA SER A 129 -3.14 -19.75 1.41
C SER A 129 -4.33 -19.62 0.46
N LEU A 130 -5.01 -18.46 0.45
CA LEU A 130 -6.14 -18.21 -0.45
C LEU A 130 -5.72 -18.22 -1.92
N ILE A 131 -4.62 -17.55 -2.27
CA ILE A 131 -4.12 -17.52 -3.65
C ILE A 131 -3.70 -18.93 -4.10
N PHE A 132 -3.06 -19.68 -3.21
CA PHE A 132 -2.66 -21.06 -3.49
C PHE A 132 -3.89 -21.97 -3.74
N ILE A 133 -4.91 -21.89 -2.89
CA ILE A 133 -6.17 -22.63 -3.07
C ILE A 133 -6.87 -22.24 -4.38
N ILE A 134 -6.93 -20.94 -4.69
CA ILE A 134 -7.51 -20.45 -5.95
C ILE A 134 -6.71 -20.96 -7.15
N GLY A 135 -5.37 -21.01 -7.05
CA GLY A 135 -4.51 -21.63 -8.04
C GLY A 135 -4.90 -23.09 -8.30
N ILE A 136 -5.01 -23.89 -7.23
CA ILE A 136 -5.44 -25.30 -7.35
C ILE A 136 -6.79 -25.39 -8.05
N LEU A 137 -7.79 -24.61 -7.65
CA LEU A 137 -9.14 -24.67 -8.23
C LEU A 137 -9.16 -24.28 -9.72
N ASN A 138 -8.39 -23.27 -10.12
CA ASN A 138 -8.32 -22.86 -11.52
C ASN A 138 -7.66 -23.91 -12.43
N PHE A 139 -6.62 -24.59 -11.94
CA PHE A 139 -5.87 -25.55 -12.74
C PHE A 139 -6.43 -26.97 -12.65
N TYR A 140 -7.19 -27.30 -11.61
CA TYR A 140 -7.76 -28.62 -11.38
C TYR A 140 -8.51 -29.20 -12.59
N PRO A 141 -9.48 -28.49 -13.22
CA PRO A 141 -10.25 -29.07 -14.33
C PRO A 141 -9.41 -29.45 -15.54
N ASN A 142 -8.28 -28.76 -15.76
CA ASN A 142 -7.43 -28.96 -16.93
C ASN A 142 -6.36 -30.03 -16.71
N LEU A 143 -6.02 -30.35 -15.46
CA LEU A 143 -4.92 -31.27 -15.12
C LEU A 143 -5.41 -32.58 -14.49
N VAL A 144 -6.57 -32.57 -13.83
CA VAL A 144 -7.18 -33.80 -13.32
C VAL A 144 -7.45 -34.73 -14.50
N ASN A 145 -6.95 -35.97 -14.43
CA ASN A 145 -6.96 -36.99 -15.50
C ASN A 145 -5.88 -36.88 -16.60
N THR A 146 -4.93 -35.94 -16.52
CA THR A 146 -3.81 -35.87 -17.49
C THR A 146 -2.59 -36.71 -17.09
N GLY A 147 -2.54 -37.21 -15.85
CA GLY A 147 -1.35 -37.84 -15.26
C GLY A 147 -0.33 -36.85 -14.68
N TYR A 148 -0.54 -35.54 -14.85
CA TYR A 148 0.35 -34.48 -14.37
C TYR A 148 -0.21 -33.74 -13.14
N GLU A 149 -0.81 -34.46 -12.21
CA GLU A 149 -1.47 -33.88 -11.02
C GLU A 149 -0.48 -33.11 -10.12
N TRP A 150 0.78 -33.51 -10.12
CA TRP A 150 1.86 -32.78 -9.43
C TRP A 150 2.00 -31.33 -9.92
N ALA A 151 1.63 -31.06 -11.17
CA ALA A 151 1.68 -29.72 -11.76
C ALA A 151 0.66 -28.76 -11.12
N LEU A 152 -0.38 -29.26 -10.46
CA LEU A 152 -1.34 -28.44 -9.71
C LEU A 152 -0.64 -27.66 -8.61
N PHE A 153 0.14 -28.34 -7.78
CA PHE A 153 0.87 -27.72 -6.69
C PHE A 153 1.97 -26.80 -7.19
N MET A 154 2.65 -27.19 -8.29
CA MET A 154 3.64 -26.36 -8.95
C MET A 154 3.03 -25.03 -9.45
N LEU A 155 1.98 -25.08 -10.27
CA LEU A 155 1.35 -23.89 -10.84
C LEU A 155 0.68 -23.02 -9.78
N ALA A 156 0.02 -23.62 -8.77
CA ALA A 156 -0.50 -22.89 -7.62
C ALA A 156 0.61 -22.18 -6.84
N GLY A 157 1.77 -22.85 -6.67
CA GLY A 157 2.97 -22.27 -6.09
C GLY A 157 3.49 -21.08 -6.90
N PHE A 158 3.62 -21.23 -8.22
CA PHE A 158 4.02 -20.13 -9.09
C PHE A 158 3.05 -18.96 -9.03
N TYR A 159 1.73 -19.22 -9.02
CA TYR A 159 0.72 -18.18 -8.88
C TYR A 159 0.84 -17.41 -7.56
N ALA A 160 1.05 -18.12 -6.45
CA ALA A 160 1.32 -17.51 -5.15
C ALA A 160 2.61 -16.68 -5.15
N THR A 161 3.71 -17.21 -5.72
CA THR A 161 4.98 -16.47 -5.80
C THR A 161 4.90 -15.24 -6.71
N ALA A 162 4.13 -15.29 -7.80
CA ALA A 162 3.91 -14.14 -8.67
C ALA A 162 3.29 -12.97 -7.88
N PHE A 163 2.25 -13.25 -7.09
CA PHE A 163 1.65 -12.25 -6.20
C PHE A 163 2.62 -11.81 -5.09
N LEU A 164 3.31 -12.74 -4.44
CA LEU A 164 4.21 -12.39 -3.34
C LEU A 164 5.37 -11.50 -3.78
N PHE A 165 6.03 -11.85 -4.89
CA PHE A 165 7.14 -11.07 -5.42
C PHE A 165 6.66 -9.70 -5.91
N HIS A 166 5.46 -9.61 -6.48
CA HIS A 166 4.81 -8.33 -6.80
C HIS A 166 4.71 -7.41 -5.57
N GLU A 167 4.10 -7.91 -4.51
CA GLU A 167 3.89 -7.17 -3.26
C GLU A 167 5.22 -6.83 -2.57
N PHE A 168 6.19 -7.75 -2.59
CA PHE A 168 7.54 -7.51 -2.09
C PHE A 168 8.28 -6.46 -2.90
N GLY A 169 8.01 -6.34 -4.21
CA GLY A 169 8.51 -5.26 -5.06
C GLY A 169 8.09 -3.89 -4.52
N HIS A 170 6.80 -3.71 -4.22
CA HIS A 170 6.31 -2.47 -3.59
C HIS A 170 6.98 -2.21 -2.25
N ARG A 171 7.05 -3.23 -1.39
CA ARG A 171 7.68 -3.13 -0.08
C ARG A 171 9.13 -2.70 -0.18
N GLN A 172 9.91 -3.33 -1.04
CA GLN A 172 11.34 -3.08 -1.15
C GLN A 172 11.65 -1.65 -1.57
N VAL A 173 10.88 -1.11 -2.52
CA VAL A 173 11.05 0.28 -2.97
C VAL A 173 10.57 1.27 -1.92
N ALA A 174 9.47 0.98 -1.21
CA ALA A 174 9.00 1.81 -0.12
C ALA A 174 10.02 1.90 1.03
N VAL A 175 10.59 0.76 1.45
CA VAL A 175 11.64 0.69 2.48
C VAL A 175 12.89 1.46 2.04
N HIS A 176 13.26 1.40 0.76
CA HIS A 176 14.36 2.19 0.21
C HIS A 176 14.12 3.71 0.37
N PHE A 177 12.87 4.17 0.28
CA PHE A 177 12.50 5.57 0.53
C PHE A 177 12.26 5.90 2.02
N GLY A 178 12.56 4.97 2.94
CA GLY A 178 12.34 5.17 4.38
C GLY A 178 10.86 5.18 4.79
N LEU A 179 9.97 4.68 3.94
CA LEU A 179 8.54 4.63 4.21
C LEU A 179 8.19 3.38 5.03
N GLN A 180 7.20 3.53 5.91
CA GLN A 180 6.67 2.42 6.69
C GLN A 180 5.68 1.59 5.88
N THR A 181 5.83 0.27 5.96
CA THR A 181 5.01 -0.69 5.22
C THR A 181 4.65 -1.91 6.06
N LYS A 182 3.41 -2.40 5.94
CA LYS A 182 3.02 -3.74 6.43
C LYS A 182 2.08 -4.41 5.43
N PHE A 183 2.23 -5.72 5.24
CA PHE A 183 1.27 -6.50 4.48
C PHE A 183 -0.04 -6.66 5.26
N ARG A 184 -1.17 -6.34 4.63
CA ARG A 184 -2.49 -6.34 5.27
C ARG A 184 -3.55 -6.87 4.31
N LEU A 185 -4.49 -7.66 4.84
CA LEU A 185 -5.68 -8.04 4.09
C LEU A 185 -6.62 -6.85 3.94
N LEU A 186 -7.11 -6.63 2.73
CA LEU A 186 -8.03 -5.54 2.43
C LEU A 186 -9.45 -6.08 2.36
N THR A 187 -10.42 -5.41 2.98
CA THR A 187 -11.82 -5.86 3.00
C THR A 187 -12.37 -6.04 1.58
N PHE A 188 -12.14 -5.05 0.70
CA PHE A 188 -12.58 -5.12 -0.69
C PHE A 188 -11.90 -6.27 -1.45
N GLY A 189 -10.59 -6.41 -1.27
CA GLY A 189 -9.81 -7.47 -1.89
C GLY A 189 -10.20 -8.88 -1.45
N MET A 190 -10.52 -9.04 -0.16
CA MET A 190 -11.05 -10.27 0.41
C MET A 190 -12.44 -10.62 -0.13
N ILE A 191 -13.33 -9.64 -0.31
CA ILE A 191 -14.64 -9.87 -0.93
C ILE A 191 -14.46 -10.40 -2.36
N LEU A 192 -13.57 -9.80 -3.16
CA LEU A 192 -13.28 -10.29 -4.51
C LEU A 192 -12.69 -11.70 -4.49
N THR A 193 -11.74 -11.96 -3.59
CA THR A 193 -11.07 -13.26 -3.46
C THR A 193 -12.05 -14.36 -3.05
N VAL A 194 -12.91 -14.10 -2.06
CA VAL A 194 -13.94 -15.04 -1.62
C VAL A 194 -14.99 -15.25 -2.72
N SER A 195 -15.37 -14.20 -3.44
CA SER A 195 -16.28 -14.32 -4.58
C SER A 195 -15.67 -15.21 -5.66
N GLY A 196 -14.41 -14.99 -6.03
CA GLY A 196 -13.67 -15.83 -6.97
C GLY A 196 -13.56 -17.28 -6.51
N LEU A 197 -13.38 -17.53 -5.21
CA LEU A 197 -13.38 -18.87 -4.63
C LEU A 197 -14.74 -19.55 -4.78
N VAL A 198 -15.84 -18.86 -4.44
CA VAL A 198 -17.21 -19.38 -4.56
C VAL A 198 -17.56 -19.66 -6.02
N PHE A 199 -17.24 -18.76 -6.94
CA PHE A 199 -17.48 -18.97 -8.37
C PHE A 199 -16.62 -20.10 -8.95
N GLY A 200 -15.37 -20.23 -8.52
CA GLY A 200 -14.49 -21.34 -8.93
C GLY A 200 -15.05 -22.70 -8.47
N LEU A 201 -15.50 -22.79 -7.22
CA LEU A 201 -16.17 -23.99 -6.70
C LEU A 201 -17.48 -24.28 -7.44
N TYR A 202 -18.29 -23.26 -7.68
CA TYR A 202 -19.52 -23.41 -8.45
C TYR A 202 -19.24 -23.91 -9.87
N SER A 203 -18.25 -23.34 -10.57
CA SER A 203 -17.83 -23.78 -11.91
C SER A 203 -17.38 -25.25 -11.90
N LEU A 204 -16.62 -25.66 -10.88
CA LEU A 204 -16.17 -27.03 -10.72
C LEU A 204 -17.34 -28.02 -10.54
N ILE A 205 -18.35 -27.66 -9.75
CA ILE A 205 -19.50 -28.53 -9.45
C ILE A 205 -20.51 -28.54 -10.60
N SER A 206 -20.78 -27.38 -11.20
CA SER A 206 -21.81 -27.21 -12.23
C SER A 206 -21.33 -27.52 -13.65
N GLY A 207 -20.01 -27.62 -13.87
CA GLY A 207 -19.41 -27.69 -15.20
C GLY A 207 -19.63 -26.41 -16.04
N GLY A 208 -20.15 -25.33 -15.43
CA GLY A 208 -20.40 -24.06 -16.10
C GLY A 208 -19.11 -23.27 -16.35
N PRO A 209 -19.13 -22.29 -17.27
CA PRO A 209 -17.97 -21.45 -17.56
C PRO A 209 -17.57 -20.67 -16.29
N GLY A 210 -16.33 -20.86 -15.84
CA GLY A 210 -15.78 -20.14 -14.71
C GLY A 210 -15.65 -18.65 -15.00
N LEU A 211 -16.05 -17.80 -14.06
CA LEU A 211 -15.68 -16.38 -14.09
C LEU A 211 -14.18 -16.26 -13.80
N PRO A 212 -13.49 -15.25 -14.39
CA PRO A 212 -12.09 -15.02 -14.08
C PRO A 212 -11.92 -14.78 -12.57
N SER A 213 -11.16 -15.66 -11.92
CA SER A 213 -10.94 -15.59 -10.47
C SER A 213 -9.91 -14.50 -10.16
N LEU A 214 -10.39 -13.28 -9.97
CA LEU A 214 -9.58 -12.15 -9.51
C LEU A 214 -9.34 -12.29 -8.00
N ALA A 215 -8.09 -12.61 -7.63
CA ALA A 215 -7.68 -12.74 -6.24
C ALA A 215 -6.73 -11.60 -5.86
N LEU A 216 -7.19 -10.72 -4.96
CA LEU A 216 -6.40 -9.65 -4.36
C LEU A 216 -6.63 -9.64 -2.84
N PRO A 217 -6.33 -10.72 -2.10
CA PRO A 217 -6.75 -10.84 -0.69
C PRO A 217 -6.12 -9.76 0.20
N GLY A 218 -4.91 -9.31 -0.15
CA GLY A 218 -4.21 -8.26 0.58
C GLY A 218 -3.33 -7.44 -0.33
N ALA A 219 -2.70 -6.43 0.27
CA ALA A 219 -1.70 -5.60 -0.38
C ALA A 219 -0.69 -5.11 0.68
N VAL A 220 0.48 -4.69 0.22
CA VAL A 220 1.42 -3.93 1.04
C VAL A 220 0.91 -2.51 1.18
N VAL A 221 0.46 -2.17 2.39
CA VAL A 221 0.03 -0.81 2.73
C VAL A 221 1.27 0.02 2.99
N VAL A 222 1.47 1.08 2.20
CA VAL A 222 2.60 2.01 2.31
C VAL A 222 2.08 3.36 2.81
N LEU A 223 2.73 3.88 3.85
CA LEU A 223 2.39 5.17 4.44
C LEU A 223 3.28 6.27 3.87
N GLY A 224 2.74 7.48 3.73
CA GLY A 224 3.45 8.63 3.16
C GLY A 224 3.28 8.84 1.65
N LEU A 225 2.51 8.01 0.96
CA LEU A 225 2.20 8.15 -0.48
C LEU A 225 0.99 9.06 -0.77
N SER A 226 0.78 10.11 0.03
CA SER A 226 -0.40 10.99 -0.09
C SER A 226 -0.36 11.88 -1.33
N LYS A 227 0.84 12.23 -1.81
CA LYS A 227 1.06 13.04 -3.00
C LYS A 227 1.57 12.14 -4.14
N ILE A 228 0.95 12.24 -5.31
CA ILE A 228 1.44 11.55 -6.51
C ILE A 228 2.72 12.22 -6.99
N ASP A 229 3.85 11.67 -6.58
CA ASP A 229 5.19 12.15 -6.84
C ASP A 229 6.06 11.01 -7.40
N ARG A 230 7.38 11.28 -7.53
CA ARG A 230 8.33 10.27 -8.01
C ARG A 230 8.38 9.04 -7.10
N THR A 231 8.30 9.21 -5.78
CA THR A 231 8.38 8.08 -4.83
C THR A 231 7.16 7.19 -4.97
N THR A 232 5.95 7.77 -5.04
CA THR A 232 4.70 7.04 -5.30
C THR A 232 4.72 6.32 -6.63
N GLY A 233 5.17 7.00 -7.69
CA GLY A 233 5.29 6.41 -9.02
C GLY A 233 6.22 5.21 -9.07
N LEU A 234 7.42 5.34 -8.50
CA LEU A 234 8.40 4.25 -8.45
C LEU A 234 7.94 3.11 -7.55
N CYS A 235 7.39 3.41 -6.38
CA CYS A 235 6.84 2.41 -5.47
C CYS A 235 5.74 1.61 -6.13
N LYS A 236 4.82 2.27 -6.86
CA LYS A 236 3.72 1.61 -7.57
C LYS A 236 4.15 0.89 -8.83
N ALA A 237 5.18 1.35 -9.53
CA ALA A 237 5.75 0.63 -10.67
C ALA A 237 6.53 -0.64 -10.26
N ALA A 238 7.02 -0.71 -9.01
CA ALA A 238 7.89 -1.79 -8.55
C ALA A 238 7.24 -3.19 -8.67
N GLY A 239 5.99 -3.36 -8.23
CA GLY A 239 5.29 -4.64 -8.33
C GLY A 239 5.13 -5.13 -9.78
N PRO A 240 4.56 -4.33 -10.70
CA PRO A 240 4.47 -4.70 -12.11
C PRO A 240 5.83 -4.94 -12.78
N ILE A 241 6.89 -4.23 -12.39
CA ILE A 241 8.26 -4.49 -12.88
C ILE A 241 8.76 -5.85 -12.40
N VAL A 242 8.54 -6.21 -11.13
CA VAL A 242 8.93 -7.53 -10.62
C VAL A 242 8.21 -8.63 -11.39
N ASN A 243 6.91 -8.49 -11.68
CA ASN A 243 6.18 -9.46 -12.50
C ASN A 243 6.73 -9.55 -13.92
N LEU A 244 7.09 -8.41 -14.53
CA LEU A 244 7.71 -8.39 -15.85
C LEU A 244 9.02 -9.18 -15.83
N VAL A 245 9.93 -8.87 -14.90
CA VAL A 245 11.25 -9.52 -14.81
C VAL A 245 11.11 -11.00 -14.49
N TYR A 246 10.32 -11.35 -13.48
CA TYR A 246 10.14 -12.75 -13.06
C TYR A 246 9.47 -13.57 -14.17
N GLY A 247 8.43 -13.03 -14.81
CA GLY A 247 7.79 -13.66 -15.96
C GLY A 247 8.75 -13.85 -17.13
N THR A 248 9.58 -12.86 -17.45
CA THR A 248 10.58 -12.98 -18.54
C THR A 248 11.61 -14.05 -18.24
N ILE A 249 12.10 -14.15 -17.00
CA ILE A 249 13.04 -15.22 -16.60
C ILE A 249 12.39 -16.59 -16.79
N LEU A 250 11.17 -16.79 -16.28
CA LEU A 250 10.45 -18.06 -16.44
C LEU A 250 10.18 -18.38 -17.92
N PHE A 251 9.82 -17.37 -18.71
CA PHE A 251 9.59 -17.54 -20.14
C PHE A 251 10.86 -18.01 -20.86
N ILE A 252 12.01 -17.42 -20.58
CA ILE A 252 13.30 -17.88 -21.15
C ILE A 252 13.62 -19.31 -20.70
N ILE A 253 13.46 -19.61 -19.40
CA ILE A 253 13.71 -20.95 -18.84
C ILE A 253 12.83 -22.01 -19.52
N SER A 254 11.59 -21.67 -19.86
CA SER A 254 10.65 -22.58 -20.54
C SER A 254 11.14 -23.07 -21.90
N PHE A 255 12.05 -22.36 -22.58
CA PHE A 255 12.67 -22.82 -23.83
C PHE A 255 14.00 -23.53 -23.64
N ILE A 256 14.63 -23.36 -22.47
CA ILE A 256 15.93 -23.99 -22.17
C ILE A 256 15.73 -25.45 -21.71
N ILE A 257 14.63 -25.74 -21.00
CA ILE A 257 14.34 -27.08 -20.48
C ILE A 257 13.70 -27.94 -21.59
N PRO A 258 14.36 -29.04 -22.05
CA PRO A 258 13.86 -29.87 -23.14
C PRO A 258 13.02 -31.02 -22.61
N THR A 259 12.02 -30.74 -21.76
CA THR A 259 11.20 -31.79 -21.12
C THR A 259 9.74 -31.42 -21.16
N TYR A 260 8.98 -32.10 -22.01
CA TYR A 260 7.53 -31.94 -22.12
C TYR A 260 6.79 -32.78 -21.07
N PRO A 261 5.74 -32.26 -20.39
CA PRO A 261 5.17 -30.91 -20.48
C PRO A 261 5.75 -29.90 -19.45
N LEU A 262 6.82 -30.24 -18.71
CA LEU A 262 7.40 -29.37 -17.69
C LEU A 262 7.76 -27.99 -18.24
N ASN A 263 8.35 -27.95 -19.44
CA ASN A 263 8.69 -26.72 -20.14
C ASN A 263 7.45 -25.86 -20.46
N GLN A 264 6.38 -26.46 -20.99
CA GLN A 264 5.10 -25.79 -21.23
C GLN A 264 4.47 -25.27 -19.93
N LEU A 265 4.55 -26.03 -18.83
CA LEU A 265 4.05 -25.62 -17.51
C LEU A 265 4.81 -24.42 -16.95
N ILE A 266 6.12 -24.33 -17.19
CA ILE A 266 6.90 -23.13 -16.85
C ILE A 266 6.47 -21.95 -17.73
N GLY A 267 6.15 -22.21 -19.00
CA GLY A 267 5.53 -21.22 -19.89
C GLY A 267 4.19 -20.70 -19.37
N VAL A 268 3.36 -21.57 -18.79
CA VAL A 268 2.13 -21.18 -18.06
C VAL A 268 2.47 -20.31 -16.85
N ALA A 269 3.46 -20.68 -16.05
CA ALA A 269 3.89 -19.87 -14.91
C ALA A 269 4.38 -18.47 -15.31
N ALA A 270 5.05 -18.36 -16.46
CA ALA A 270 5.43 -17.07 -17.04
C ALA A 270 4.20 -16.23 -17.45
N SER A 271 3.22 -16.84 -18.12
CA SER A 271 2.01 -16.14 -18.54
C SER A 271 1.18 -15.64 -17.35
N LEU A 272 1.15 -16.37 -16.22
CA LEU A 272 0.52 -15.91 -14.97
C LEU A 272 1.16 -14.65 -14.42
N ASN A 273 2.50 -14.54 -14.47
CA ASN A 273 3.22 -13.34 -14.03
C ASN A 273 2.85 -12.13 -14.89
N PHE A 274 2.89 -12.29 -16.22
CA PHE A 274 2.51 -11.22 -17.15
C PHE A 274 1.04 -10.85 -17.01
N MET A 275 0.15 -11.82 -16.77
CA MET A 275 -1.27 -11.61 -16.54
C MET A 275 -1.51 -10.78 -15.28
N LEU A 276 -0.91 -11.16 -14.16
CA LEU A 276 -1.04 -10.43 -12.90
C LEU A 276 -0.45 -9.02 -13.00
N GLY A 277 0.70 -8.87 -13.66
CA GLY A 277 1.28 -7.56 -13.94
C GLY A 277 0.38 -6.68 -14.81
N THR A 278 -0.15 -7.23 -15.91
CA THR A 278 -1.08 -6.53 -16.81
C THR A 278 -2.35 -6.12 -16.09
N PHE A 279 -2.91 -7.00 -15.25
CA PHE A 279 -4.10 -6.73 -14.47
C PHE A 279 -3.88 -5.56 -13.50
N ASN A 280 -2.76 -5.54 -12.77
CA ASN A 280 -2.44 -4.42 -11.87
C ASN A 280 -2.11 -3.11 -12.62
N MET A 281 -1.82 -3.17 -13.92
CA MET A 281 -1.65 -1.98 -14.75
C MET A 281 -2.99 -1.38 -15.24
N ILE A 282 -4.14 -1.99 -14.98
CA ILE A 282 -5.44 -1.39 -15.34
C ILE A 282 -5.63 -0.09 -14.52
N PRO A 283 -5.91 1.07 -15.14
CA PRO A 283 -5.89 2.36 -14.47
C PRO A 283 -7.23 2.63 -13.75
N ILE A 284 -7.56 1.79 -12.77
CA ILE A 284 -8.83 1.83 -12.04
C ILE A 284 -8.59 1.61 -10.54
N GLY A 285 -9.20 2.47 -9.72
CA GLY A 285 -9.34 2.25 -8.28
C GLY A 285 -8.01 2.08 -7.53
N ILE A 286 -7.86 0.93 -6.87
CA ILE A 286 -6.72 0.56 -6.00
C ILE A 286 -5.54 -0.06 -6.75
N LEU A 287 -5.71 -0.38 -8.03
CA LEU A 287 -4.68 -1.01 -8.86
C LEU A 287 -3.52 -0.04 -9.12
N ASP A 288 -2.31 -0.56 -9.29
CA ASP A 288 -1.11 0.26 -9.35
C ASP A 288 -1.03 1.15 -10.58
N GLY A 289 -1.57 0.68 -11.71
CA GLY A 289 -1.66 1.38 -12.98
C GLY A 289 -2.31 2.76 -12.84
N GLN A 290 -3.25 2.92 -11.91
CA GLN A 290 -3.93 4.20 -11.68
C GLN A 290 -2.98 5.30 -11.20
N ASN A 291 -2.06 4.97 -10.28
CA ASN A 291 -1.08 5.92 -9.77
C ASN A 291 0.06 6.15 -10.77
N ILE A 292 0.50 5.10 -11.47
CA ILE A 292 1.55 5.20 -12.49
C ILE A 292 1.07 6.06 -13.65
N TRP A 293 -0.18 5.91 -14.10
CA TRP A 293 -0.78 6.74 -15.15
C TRP A 293 -0.78 8.22 -14.80
N LYS A 294 -1.19 8.55 -13.56
CA LYS A 294 -1.22 9.92 -13.06
C LYS A 294 0.18 10.52 -12.88
N TRP A 295 1.16 9.70 -12.52
CA TRP A 295 2.55 10.13 -12.34
C TRP A 295 3.28 10.33 -13.67
N ASN A 296 3.33 9.29 -14.51
CA ASN A 296 4.06 9.32 -15.78
C ASN A 296 3.44 8.36 -16.81
N LYS A 297 2.69 8.94 -17.74
CA LYS A 297 2.02 8.20 -18.83
C LYS A 297 3.00 7.41 -19.72
N LYS A 298 4.22 7.90 -19.93
CA LYS A 298 5.22 7.19 -20.76
C LYS A 298 5.66 5.90 -20.08
N VAL A 299 5.99 5.98 -18.78
CA VAL A 299 6.35 4.80 -17.97
C VAL A 299 5.19 3.81 -17.94
N TYR A 300 3.97 4.31 -17.74
CA TYR A 300 2.78 3.47 -17.80
C TYR A 300 2.67 2.72 -19.13
N ILE A 301 2.74 3.43 -20.27
CA ILE A 301 2.52 2.83 -21.60
C ILE A 301 3.58 1.77 -21.89
N VAL A 302 4.86 2.06 -21.60
CA VAL A 302 5.96 1.12 -21.83
C VAL A 302 5.79 -0.13 -20.96
N LEU A 303 5.51 0.05 -19.67
CA LEU A 303 5.38 -1.05 -18.73
C LEU A 303 4.15 -1.91 -19.02
N ALA A 304 2.97 -1.29 -19.14
CA ALA A 304 1.73 -1.98 -19.48
C ALA A 304 1.82 -2.66 -20.87
N GLY A 305 2.41 -1.97 -21.85
CA GLY A 305 2.61 -2.50 -23.20
C GLY A 305 3.53 -3.72 -23.20
N SER A 306 4.66 -3.66 -22.49
CA SER A 306 5.60 -4.80 -22.38
C SER A 306 4.96 -6.03 -21.73
N LEU A 307 4.23 -5.83 -20.62
CA LEU A 307 3.50 -6.89 -19.93
C LEU A 307 2.42 -7.51 -20.82
N LEU A 308 1.64 -6.69 -21.53
CA LEU A 308 0.58 -7.17 -22.42
C LEU A 308 1.14 -7.93 -23.63
N VAL A 309 2.20 -7.41 -24.26
CA VAL A 309 2.83 -8.08 -25.41
C VAL A 309 3.39 -9.44 -25.01
N LEU A 310 4.11 -9.51 -23.90
CA LEU A 310 4.66 -10.78 -23.41
C LEU A 310 3.56 -11.74 -22.93
N LEU A 311 2.47 -11.24 -22.35
CA LEU A 311 1.29 -12.05 -22.05
C LEU A 311 0.71 -12.68 -23.31
N ILE A 312 0.50 -11.91 -24.37
CA ILE A 312 -0.05 -12.41 -25.63
C ILE A 312 0.88 -13.46 -26.24
N ILE A 313 2.19 -13.15 -26.36
CA ILE A 313 3.17 -14.07 -26.95
C ILE A 313 3.24 -15.38 -26.15
N SER A 314 3.38 -15.29 -24.82
CA SER A 314 3.47 -16.49 -23.97
C SER A 314 2.19 -17.32 -24.02
N TYR A 315 1.02 -16.68 -24.03
CA TYR A 315 -0.26 -17.36 -24.17
C TYR A 315 -0.39 -18.06 -25.53
N MET A 316 -0.01 -17.39 -26.63
CA MET A 316 -0.03 -17.99 -27.98
C MET A 316 0.85 -19.24 -28.07
N PHE A 317 2.03 -19.24 -27.46
CA PHE A 317 2.91 -20.41 -27.45
C PHE A 317 2.37 -21.54 -26.59
N VAL A 318 1.89 -21.24 -25.38
CA VAL A 318 1.35 -22.25 -24.45
C VAL A 318 0.14 -22.97 -25.05
N TYR A 319 -0.76 -22.26 -25.71
CA TYR A 319 -2.01 -22.83 -26.26
C TYR A 319 -1.95 -23.11 -27.76
N SER A 320 -0.75 -23.13 -28.34
CA SER A 320 -0.56 -23.48 -29.75
C SER A 320 -0.90 -24.96 -30.02
N PRO A 321 -1.44 -25.29 -31.21
CA PRO A 321 -1.72 -26.67 -31.61
C PRO A 321 -0.47 -27.54 -31.54
N ILE A 322 -0.66 -28.84 -31.21
CA ILE A 322 0.43 -29.83 -31.05
C ILE A 322 1.44 -29.78 -32.22
N ALA A 323 0.94 -29.68 -33.46
CA ALA A 323 1.78 -29.66 -34.67
C ALA A 323 2.73 -28.46 -34.78
N THR A 324 2.43 -27.36 -34.08
CA THR A 324 3.19 -26.10 -34.13
C THR A 324 3.70 -25.70 -32.74
N ASN A 325 3.58 -26.58 -31.74
CA ASN A 325 3.83 -26.21 -30.36
C ASN A 325 5.34 -26.16 -30.09
N PRO A 326 5.91 -24.98 -29.78
CA PRO A 326 7.36 -24.84 -29.63
C PRO A 326 7.91 -25.57 -28.40
N TYR A 327 7.06 -26.04 -27.49
CA TYR A 327 7.44 -26.84 -26.33
C TYR A 327 7.51 -28.34 -26.64
N ILE A 328 6.98 -28.79 -27.78
CA ILE A 328 7.05 -30.19 -28.22
C ILE A 328 8.24 -30.26 -29.20
N ILE A 329 9.42 -30.55 -28.65
CA ILE A 329 10.69 -30.72 -29.36
C ILE A 329 11.04 -32.20 -29.37
#